data_AF-A0A935VKW5-F1
#
_entry.id   AF-A0A935VKW5-F1
#
_cell.length_a   1.000
_cell.length_b   1.000
_cell.length_c   1.000
_cell.angle_alpha   90.00
_cell.angle_beta   90.00
_cell.angle_gamma   90.00
#
_symmetry.space_group_name_H-M   'P 1'
#
loop_
_entity.id
_entity.type
_entity.pdbx_description
1 polymer ?
#
loop_
_entity_poly.entity_id
_entity_poly.type
_entity_poly.pdbx_seq_one_letter_code
_entity_poly.pdbx_strand_id
1 'polypeptide(L)'
;MRSPTAYILLFISILCFSCRKDKALANYGNYPNQVGKIISLKCATSGCHNDKSYKAASSLNLTTWADLFKGTNSGSAVIPFRSDFSSLCYFINTYPELGLTNSPTMPLNKPVLTKEEVTTIRDWIDAGAPDINGEIKWADNLNRKKLTWLIKAVMW
;
A
#
# COMPACT_ATOMS: atom_id res chain seq x y z
N MET A 1 8.32 -57.00 25.85
CA MET A 1 9.30 -55.92 26.10
C MET A 1 9.17 -54.90 24.97
N ARG A 2 8.54 -53.73 25.21
CA ARG A 2 8.41 -52.67 24.18
C ARG A 2 9.73 -51.94 24.08
N SER A 3 10.34 -51.92 22.89
CA SER A 3 11.64 -51.30 22.67
C SER A 3 11.58 -49.78 22.87
N PRO A 4 12.41 -49.19 23.76
CA PRO A 4 12.41 -47.75 24.00
C PRO A 4 12.89 -46.93 22.80
N THR A 5 13.53 -47.58 21.82
CA THR A 5 14.08 -46.92 20.61
C THR A 5 12.99 -46.34 19.70
N ALA A 6 11.79 -46.92 19.67
CA ALA A 6 10.69 -46.43 18.85
C ALA A 6 10.14 -45.06 19.35
N TYR A 7 10.16 -44.84 20.67
CA TYR A 7 9.70 -43.58 21.26
C TYR A 7 10.71 -42.45 21.07
N ILE A 8 12.02 -42.77 21.07
CA ILE A 8 13.10 -41.80 20.83
C ILE A 8 13.05 -41.31 19.37
N LEU A 9 12.86 -42.21 18.41
CA LEU A 9 12.75 -41.82 17.00
C LEU A 9 11.48 -41.00 16.70
N LEU A 10 10.36 -41.31 17.37
CA LEU A 10 9.12 -40.53 17.27
C LEU A 10 9.28 -39.11 17.87
N PHE A 11 9.99 -38.97 18.99
CA PHE A 11 10.26 -37.67 19.62
C PHE A 11 11.17 -36.76 18.78
N ILE A 12 12.19 -37.33 18.13
CA ILE A 12 13.12 -36.58 17.26
C ILE A 12 12.41 -36.08 16.00
N SER A 13 11.48 -36.86 15.43
CA SER A 13 10.68 -36.44 14.27
C SER A 13 9.79 -35.23 14.58
N ILE A 14 9.24 -35.14 15.80
CA ILE A 14 8.36 -34.02 16.22
C ILE A 14 9.16 -32.71 16.37
N LEU A 15 10.43 -32.79 16.79
CA LEU A 15 11.30 -31.62 16.95
C LEU A 15 11.69 -30.96 15.62
N CYS A 16 11.67 -31.70 14.50
CA CYS A 16 12.00 -31.15 13.17
C CYS A 16 10.84 -30.40 12.50
N PHE A 17 9.59 -30.56 12.94
CA PHE A 17 8.42 -29.88 12.34
C PHE A 17 8.11 -28.50 12.96
N SER A 18 8.69 -28.17 14.12
CA SER A 18 8.29 -26.96 14.86
C SER A 18 9.04 -25.68 14.47
N CYS A 19 9.95 -25.73 13.51
CA CYS A 19 10.69 -24.56 13.04
C CYS A 19 10.01 -23.95 11.80
N ARG A 20 8.78 -23.43 11.95
CA ARG A 20 8.22 -22.50 10.96
C ARG A 20 8.98 -21.19 11.09
N LYS A 21 9.82 -20.86 10.11
CA LYS A 21 10.35 -19.49 9.96
C LYS A 21 9.17 -18.57 9.69
N ASP A 22 8.69 -17.89 10.72
CA ASP A 22 7.79 -16.76 10.53
C ASP A 22 8.52 -15.73 9.67
N LYS A 23 7.99 -15.46 8.48
CA LYS A 23 8.53 -14.40 7.64
C LYS A 23 8.17 -13.09 8.32
N ALA A 24 9.14 -12.47 9.00
CA ALA A 24 9.01 -11.09 9.42
C ALA A 24 8.57 -10.26 8.20
N LEU A 25 7.43 -9.61 8.32
CA LEU A 25 6.88 -8.77 7.25
C LEU A 25 7.81 -7.57 7.08
N ALA A 26 8.31 -7.36 5.86
CA ALA A 26 9.22 -6.25 5.57
C ALA A 26 8.46 -4.92 5.69
N ASN A 27 8.93 -4.01 6.54
CA ASN A 27 8.31 -2.69 6.65
C ASN A 27 8.70 -1.85 5.42
N TYR A 28 7.72 -1.61 4.55
CA TYR A 28 7.83 -0.72 3.40
C TYR A 28 7.23 0.65 3.75
N GLY A 29 7.86 1.43 4.64
CA GLY A 29 7.40 2.79 4.95
C GLY A 29 6.02 2.88 5.60
N ASN A 30 5.66 1.92 6.45
CA ASN A 30 4.35 1.82 7.14
C ASN A 30 3.13 1.65 6.22
N TYR A 31 3.30 1.28 4.96
CA TYR A 31 2.20 0.76 4.14
C TYR A 31 1.90 -0.70 4.48
N PRO A 32 0.68 -1.19 4.22
CA PRO A 32 0.43 -2.63 4.12
C PRO A 32 1.39 -3.28 3.13
N ASN A 33 1.91 -4.47 3.44
CA ASN A 33 3.05 -5.06 2.72
C ASN A 33 2.88 -5.14 1.20
N GLN A 34 1.70 -5.50 0.71
CA GLN A 34 1.43 -5.62 -0.73
C GLN A 34 1.50 -4.26 -1.44
N VAL A 35 0.87 -3.24 -0.84
CA VAL A 35 0.88 -1.85 -1.35
C VAL A 35 2.28 -1.26 -1.23
N GLY A 36 2.90 -1.39 -0.07
CA GLY A 36 4.24 -0.88 0.21
C GLY A 36 5.29 -1.46 -0.72
N LYS A 37 5.20 -2.75 -1.06
CA LYS A 37 6.11 -3.36 -2.05
C LYS A 37 5.97 -2.69 -3.43
N ILE A 38 4.76 -2.40 -3.89
CA ILE A 38 4.55 -1.70 -5.17
C ILE A 38 5.12 -0.29 -5.09
N ILE A 39 4.76 0.47 -4.05
CA ILE A 39 5.19 1.85 -3.86
C ILE A 39 6.71 1.94 -3.77
N SER A 40 7.36 1.16 -2.91
CA SER A 40 8.80 1.23 -2.69
C SER A 40 9.60 0.79 -3.91
N LEU A 41 9.15 -0.24 -4.64
CA LEU A 41 9.92 -0.80 -5.75
C LEU A 41 9.66 -0.09 -7.09
N LYS A 42 8.49 0.52 -7.28
CA LYS A 42 8.09 1.10 -8.58
C LYS A 42 7.91 2.62 -8.57
N CYS A 43 7.66 3.23 -7.40
CA CYS A 43 7.30 4.65 -7.32
C CYS A 43 8.32 5.48 -6.52
N ALA A 44 8.64 5.06 -5.31
CA ALA A 44 9.58 5.73 -4.40
C ALA A 44 11.05 5.35 -4.70
N THR A 45 11.41 5.33 -5.99
CA THR A 45 12.78 5.04 -6.44
C THR A 45 13.61 6.32 -6.61
N SER A 46 14.94 6.18 -6.65
CA SER A 46 15.85 7.30 -6.90
C SER A 46 15.45 8.08 -8.16
N GLY A 47 15.36 9.42 -8.04
CA GLY A 47 14.96 10.32 -9.12
C GLY A 47 13.44 10.48 -9.29
N CYS A 48 12.62 9.78 -8.50
CA CYS A 48 11.16 9.83 -8.56
C CYS A 48 10.57 10.31 -7.22
N HIS A 49 9.59 9.58 -6.66
CA HIS A 49 8.77 10.01 -5.53
C HIS A 49 9.32 9.56 -4.16
N ASN A 50 10.61 9.79 -3.90
CA ASN A 50 11.22 9.48 -2.60
C ASN A 50 11.67 10.74 -1.84
N ASP A 51 12.08 10.56 -0.58
CA ASP A 51 12.51 11.62 0.34
C ASP A 51 13.57 12.58 -0.24
N LYS A 52 14.44 12.07 -1.11
CA LYS A 52 15.54 12.82 -1.73
C LYS A 52 15.14 13.54 -3.01
N SER A 53 14.26 12.97 -3.83
CA SER A 53 13.95 13.48 -5.17
C SER A 53 12.51 13.96 -5.37
N TYR A 54 11.62 13.80 -4.39
CA TYR A 54 10.19 14.10 -4.55
C TYR A 54 9.89 15.52 -5.02
N LYS A 55 10.72 16.51 -4.66
CA LYS A 55 10.56 17.91 -5.10
C LYS A 55 10.57 18.06 -6.62
N ALA A 56 11.37 17.25 -7.32
CA ALA A 56 11.40 17.21 -8.79
C ALA A 56 10.25 16.37 -9.38
N ALA A 57 9.54 15.60 -8.55
CA ALA A 57 8.43 14.73 -8.93
C ALA A 57 7.09 15.31 -8.42
N SER A 58 6.82 16.57 -8.77
CA SER A 58 5.61 17.32 -8.37
C SER A 58 5.41 17.46 -6.85
N SER A 59 6.51 17.40 -6.09
CA SER A 59 6.51 17.36 -4.62
C SER A 59 5.73 16.21 -4.00
N LEU A 60 5.48 15.12 -4.74
CA LEU A 60 4.85 13.92 -4.19
C LEU A 60 5.91 12.99 -3.59
N ASN A 61 5.90 12.84 -2.27
CA ASN A 61 6.77 11.90 -1.54
C ASN A 61 5.97 10.64 -1.15
N LEU A 62 6.41 9.49 -1.64
CA LEU A 62 5.80 8.18 -1.39
C LEU A 62 6.65 7.29 -0.47
N THR A 63 7.72 7.82 0.12
CA THR A 63 8.65 7.04 0.97
C THR A 63 7.96 6.37 2.14
N THR A 64 7.02 7.07 2.76
CA THR A 64 6.21 6.54 3.87
C THR A 64 4.74 6.85 3.68
N TRP A 65 3.88 6.05 4.29
CA TRP A 65 2.44 6.28 4.37
C TRP A 65 2.12 7.70 4.86
N ALA A 66 2.84 8.17 5.88
CA ALA A 66 2.67 9.52 6.40
C ALA A 66 3.07 10.62 5.41
N ASP A 67 4.13 10.38 4.61
CA ASP A 67 4.59 11.32 3.58
C ASP A 67 3.60 11.44 2.42
N LEU A 68 2.98 10.33 1.99
CA LEU A 68 1.96 10.34 0.94
C LEU A 68 0.84 11.34 1.24
N PHE A 69 0.38 11.38 2.50
CA PHE A 69 -0.70 12.27 2.91
C PHE A 69 -0.28 13.73 3.13
N LYS A 70 1.00 14.07 2.96
CA LYS A 70 1.43 15.48 2.83
C LYS A 70 0.99 16.08 1.49
N GLY A 71 0.70 15.25 0.49
CA GLY A 71 0.18 15.66 -0.80
C GLY A 71 1.26 16.03 -1.81
N THR A 72 0.83 16.72 -2.87
CA THR A 72 1.62 17.15 -4.02
C THR A 72 1.47 18.66 -4.22
N ASN A 73 2.18 19.25 -5.19
CA ASN A 73 1.96 20.63 -5.61
C ASN A 73 0.52 20.91 -6.10
N SER A 74 -0.23 19.89 -6.49
CA SER A 74 -1.58 19.98 -7.03
C SER A 74 -2.65 19.42 -6.08
N GLY A 75 -2.30 19.18 -4.81
CA GLY A 75 -3.21 18.65 -3.80
C GLY A 75 -3.01 17.17 -3.50
N SER A 76 -4.06 16.50 -3.02
CA SER A 76 -3.98 15.13 -2.50
C SER A 76 -3.78 14.09 -3.61
N ALA A 77 -2.77 13.23 -3.45
CA ALA A 77 -2.57 12.07 -4.33
C ALA A 77 -3.59 10.95 -4.05
N VAL A 78 -3.90 10.75 -2.77
CA VAL A 78 -4.85 9.75 -2.28
C VAL A 78 -5.93 10.43 -1.44
N ILE A 79 -7.17 10.06 -1.73
CA ILE A 79 -8.36 10.45 -0.98
C ILE A 79 -8.96 9.14 -0.41
N PRO A 80 -8.90 8.92 0.91
CA PRO A 80 -9.47 7.74 1.54
C PRO A 80 -10.91 7.48 1.09
N PHE A 81 -11.22 6.21 0.82
CA PHE A 81 -12.52 5.70 0.35
C PHE A 81 -12.95 6.15 -1.05
N ARG A 82 -12.11 6.91 -1.77
CA ARG A 82 -12.44 7.47 -3.09
C ARG A 82 -11.29 7.31 -4.06
N SER A 83 -11.04 6.07 -4.49
CA SER A 83 -10.03 5.81 -5.54
C SER A 83 -10.39 6.52 -6.85
N ASP A 84 -11.69 6.65 -7.13
CA ASP A 84 -12.28 7.38 -8.26
C ASP A 84 -11.98 8.88 -8.25
N PHE A 85 -11.64 9.48 -7.10
CA PHE A 85 -11.19 10.87 -6.95
C PHE A 85 -9.69 11.00 -6.59
N SER A 86 -8.96 9.90 -6.53
CA SER A 86 -7.55 9.89 -6.15
C SER A 86 -6.66 10.03 -7.39
N SER A 87 -5.95 11.15 -7.50
CA SER A 87 -5.08 11.40 -8.66
C SER A 87 -4.01 10.32 -8.87
N LEU A 88 -3.55 9.66 -7.80
CA LEU A 88 -2.66 8.49 -7.90
C LEU A 88 -3.23 7.42 -8.86
N CYS A 89 -4.53 7.09 -8.75
CA CYS A 89 -5.18 6.09 -9.58
C CYS A 89 -5.20 6.49 -11.05
N TYR A 90 -5.38 7.78 -11.36
CA TYR A 90 -5.41 8.24 -12.75
C TYR A 90 -4.07 8.09 -13.45
N PHE A 91 -2.96 8.32 -12.73
CA PHE A 91 -1.62 8.23 -13.32
C PHE A 91 -1.11 6.80 -13.46
N ILE A 92 -1.48 5.89 -12.55
CA ILE A 92 -1.00 4.48 -12.61
C ILE A 92 -1.86 3.59 -13.50
N ASN A 93 -3.09 4.01 -13.83
CA ASN A 93 -4.02 3.19 -14.59
C ASN A 93 -3.69 3.23 -16.09
N THR A 94 -3.62 2.06 -16.70
CA THR A 94 -3.53 1.88 -18.17
C THR A 94 -4.62 0.94 -18.70
N TYR A 95 -5.60 0.62 -17.85
CA TYR A 95 -6.68 -0.34 -18.07
C TYR A 95 -8.01 0.43 -18.09
N PRO A 96 -8.67 0.60 -19.26
CA PRO A 96 -9.88 1.40 -19.39
C PRO A 96 -11.03 0.97 -18.45
N GLU A 97 -11.10 -0.31 -18.12
CA GLU A 97 -12.10 -0.88 -17.23
C GLU A 97 -11.90 -0.52 -15.74
N LEU A 98 -10.72 0.00 -15.36
CA LEU A 98 -10.43 0.39 -13.97
C LEU A 98 -10.65 1.88 -13.70
N GLY A 99 -11.00 2.68 -14.71
CA GLY A 99 -11.35 4.09 -14.57
C GLY A 99 -10.54 5.01 -15.49
N LEU A 100 -10.47 6.29 -15.10
CA LEU A 100 -9.76 7.31 -15.88
C LEU A 100 -8.26 7.03 -15.96
N THR A 101 -7.63 7.54 -17.02
CA THR A 101 -6.19 7.50 -17.25
C THR A 101 -5.70 8.92 -17.58
N ASN A 102 -4.62 9.35 -16.92
CA ASN A 102 -3.96 10.63 -17.18
C ASN A 102 -2.58 10.42 -17.82
N SER A 103 -2.19 11.38 -18.66
CA SER A 103 -0.86 11.45 -19.26
C SER A 103 0.04 12.48 -18.55
N PRO A 104 1.33 12.20 -18.36
CA PRO A 104 2.00 10.93 -18.64
C PRO A 104 1.63 9.86 -17.60
N THR A 105 1.60 8.59 -18.01
CA THR A 105 1.34 7.48 -17.08
C THR A 105 2.56 7.18 -16.22
N MET A 106 2.33 6.65 -15.02
CA MET A 106 3.35 6.21 -14.08
C MET A 106 3.41 4.68 -14.01
N PRO A 107 4.62 4.10 -13.88
CA PRO A 107 5.89 4.79 -13.64
C PRO A 107 6.52 5.30 -14.95
N LEU A 108 7.06 6.53 -14.93
CA LEU A 108 7.59 7.19 -16.12
C LEU A 108 8.78 6.41 -16.71
N ASN A 109 8.75 6.17 -18.03
CA ASN A 109 9.80 5.47 -18.79
C ASN A 109 10.18 4.08 -18.24
N LYS A 110 9.24 3.43 -17.56
CA LYS A 110 9.38 2.08 -17.01
C LYS A 110 8.17 1.23 -17.40
N PRO A 111 8.24 -0.10 -17.24
CA PRO A 111 7.06 -0.95 -17.43
C PRO A 111 5.89 -0.46 -16.56
N VAL A 112 4.71 -0.42 -17.18
CA VAL A 112 3.46 -0.09 -16.49
C VAL A 112 3.17 -1.09 -15.37
N LEU A 113 2.34 -0.69 -14.40
CA LEU A 113 1.86 -1.61 -13.38
C LEU A 113 0.98 -2.70 -14.02
N THR A 114 1.03 -3.91 -13.47
CA THR A 114 0.06 -4.95 -13.87
C THR A 114 -1.34 -4.56 -13.41
N LYS A 115 -2.35 -5.16 -14.02
CA LYS A 115 -3.75 -4.91 -13.65
C LYS A 115 -4.00 -5.21 -12.18
N GLU A 116 -3.39 -6.26 -11.66
CA GLU A 116 -3.48 -6.69 -10.27
C GLU A 116 -2.82 -5.68 -9.33
N GLU A 117 -1.70 -5.08 -9.72
CA GLU A 117 -1.03 -4.04 -8.93
C GLU A 117 -1.86 -2.75 -8.87
N VAL A 118 -2.43 -2.32 -10.01
CA VAL A 118 -3.34 -1.16 -10.06
C VAL A 118 -4.57 -1.44 -9.18
N THR A 119 -5.16 -2.63 -9.31
CA THR A 119 -6.32 -3.05 -8.50
C THR A 119 -5.97 -3.10 -7.02
N THR A 120 -4.79 -3.61 -6.65
CA THR A 120 -4.32 -3.64 -5.25
C THR A 120 -4.25 -2.25 -4.63
N ILE A 121 -3.72 -1.26 -5.37
CA ILE A 121 -3.67 0.13 -4.89
C ILE A 121 -5.07 0.72 -4.81
N ARG A 122 -5.90 0.49 -5.82
CA ARG A 122 -7.27 1.02 -5.87
C ARG A 122 -8.11 0.50 -4.70
N ASP A 123 -8.13 -0.80 -4.50
CA ASP A 123 -8.91 -1.46 -3.46
C ASP A 123 -8.41 -1.06 -2.06
N TRP A 124 -7.09 -0.86 -1.90
CA TRP A 124 -6.53 -0.30 -0.67
C TRP A 124 -7.04 1.12 -0.40
N ILE A 125 -7.13 1.98 -1.42
CA ILE A 125 -7.67 3.34 -1.28
C ILE A 125 -9.16 3.31 -0.95
N ASP A 126 -9.93 2.46 -1.63
CA ASP A 126 -11.37 2.29 -1.38
C ASP A 126 -11.66 1.74 0.02
N ALA A 127 -10.73 0.96 0.59
CA ALA A 127 -10.76 0.56 2.00
C ALA A 127 -10.34 1.66 3.00
N GLY A 128 -10.13 2.90 2.54
CA GLY A 128 -9.73 4.03 3.38
C GLY A 128 -8.22 4.32 3.41
N ALA A 129 -7.44 3.64 2.57
CA ALA A 129 -5.98 3.74 2.53
C ALA A 129 -5.30 3.58 3.91
N PRO A 130 -5.63 2.53 4.70
CA PRO A 130 -5.05 2.35 6.02
C PRO A 130 -3.54 2.15 5.98
N ASP A 131 -2.85 2.52 7.07
CA ASP A 131 -1.45 2.17 7.28
C ASP A 131 -1.30 0.67 7.65
N ILE A 132 -0.07 0.22 7.92
CA ILE A 132 0.21 -1.17 8.32
C ILE A 132 -0.52 -1.61 9.60
N ASN A 133 -0.92 -0.68 10.47
CA ASN A 133 -1.63 -0.93 11.72
C ASN A 133 -3.16 -0.78 11.58
N GLY A 134 -3.66 -0.41 10.40
CA GLY A 134 -5.08 -0.17 10.16
C GLY A 134 -5.52 1.28 10.40
N GLU A 135 -4.59 2.21 10.65
CA GLU A 135 -4.93 3.62 10.87
C GLU A 135 -5.30 4.28 9.54
N ILE A 136 -6.47 4.92 9.50
CA ILE A 136 -6.95 5.68 8.35
C ILE A 136 -6.73 7.17 8.59
N LYS A 137 -6.09 7.84 7.64
CA LYS A 137 -5.81 9.28 7.75
C LYS A 137 -7.11 10.06 7.90
N TRP A 138 -7.16 10.91 8.94
CA TRP A 138 -8.29 11.80 9.28
C TRP A 138 -9.58 11.12 9.77
N ALA A 139 -9.55 9.82 10.08
CA ALA A 139 -10.71 9.09 10.62
C ALA A 139 -11.13 9.55 12.03
N ASP A 140 -10.19 10.09 12.81
CA ASP A 140 -10.36 10.55 14.20
C ASP A 140 -10.99 11.96 14.31
N ASN A 141 -11.01 12.74 13.23
CA ASN A 141 -11.43 14.13 13.28
C ASN A 141 -12.94 14.31 12.96
N LEU A 142 -13.77 14.04 13.96
CA LEU A 142 -15.23 14.26 13.92
C LEU A 142 -15.64 15.72 13.67
N ASN A 143 -14.72 16.69 13.76
CA ASN A 143 -15.00 18.13 13.62
C ASN A 143 -14.70 18.68 12.22
N ARG A 144 -14.10 17.88 11.32
CA ARG A 144 -13.94 18.22 9.90
C ARG A 144 -15.24 17.93 9.15
N LYS A 145 -16.28 18.74 9.40
CA LYS A 145 -17.65 18.57 8.85
C LYS A 145 -17.66 18.18 7.36
N LYS A 146 -16.83 18.81 6.51
CA LYS A 146 -16.75 18.51 5.07
C LYS A 146 -16.15 17.14 4.71
N LEU A 147 -15.22 16.61 5.51
CA LEU A 147 -14.57 15.31 5.26
C LEU A 147 -15.38 14.15 5.88
N THR A 148 -15.99 14.40 7.04
CA THR A 148 -16.86 13.42 7.71
C THR A 148 -18.11 13.07 6.92
N TRP A 149 -18.67 13.99 6.12
CA TRP A 149 -19.81 13.67 5.25
C TRP A 149 -19.44 12.67 4.15
N LEU A 150 -18.26 12.81 3.53
CA LEU A 150 -17.80 11.88 2.50
C LEU A 150 -17.45 10.50 3.07
N ILE A 151 -16.82 10.45 4.25
CA ILE A 151 -16.48 9.18 4.89
C ILE A 151 -17.74 8.46 5.40
N LYS A 152 -18.66 9.18 6.06
CA LYS A 152 -19.91 8.58 6.58
C LYS A 152 -20.89 8.16 5.49
N ALA A 153 -20.90 8.83 4.33
CA ALA A 153 -21.79 8.46 3.22
C ALA A 153 -21.32 7.23 2.43
N VAL A 154 -20.07 6.79 2.60
CA VAL A 154 -19.49 5.61 1.91
C VAL A 154 -19.44 4.39 2.85
N MET A 155 -19.56 4.58 4.17
CA MET A 155 -19.56 3.52 5.19
C MET A 155 -20.97 3.00 5.56
N TRP A 156 -22.03 3.38 4.83
CA TRP A 156 -23.41 2.93 5.01
C TRP A 156 -24.07 2.59 3.68
#